data_AF-A0A4P7LDN9-F1
#
_entry.id   AF-A0A4P7LDN9-F1
#
_cell.length_a   1.000
_cell.length_b   1.000
_cell.length_c   1.000
_cell.angle_alpha   90.00
_cell.angle_beta   90.00
_cell.angle_gamma   90.00
#
_symmetry.space_group_name_H-M   'P 1'
#
loop_
_entity.id
_entity.type
_entity.pdbx_description
1 polymer ?
#
loop_
_entity_poly.entity_id
_entity_poly.type
_entity_poly.pdbx_seq_one_letter_code
_entity_poly.pdbx_strand_id
1 'polypeptide(L)'
;MTFFLHHDAPAETESATGVTSAQSPGLQPHARRPARPTIFLEALLATRLELLSRDRVWPAHTMAQRERVLLTLWAQRPEDLFEQHGTADSIEHCLHEAFASAEAGSKVQAAMALKRAYYLVCCTVSASTSVRGGASAAPDGDGNGNGNGNGNGSANGSGRTHDKR
;
A
#
# COMPACT_ATOMS: atom_id res chain seq x y z
N MET A 1 -9.02 -7.38 -66.95
CA MET A 1 -7.56 -7.26 -67.11
C MET A 1 -6.92 -8.34 -66.26
N THR A 2 -6.61 -9.44 -66.93
CA THR A 2 -5.75 -10.56 -66.53
C THR A 2 -4.33 -10.03 -66.29
N PHE A 3 -3.57 -10.54 -65.32
CA PHE A 3 -2.41 -11.45 -65.48
C PHE A 3 -1.52 -11.24 -64.22
N PHE A 4 -0.73 -12.14 -63.60
CA PHE A 4 -0.19 -13.49 -63.84
C PHE A 4 0.33 -13.98 -62.44
N LEU A 5 0.01 -15.20 -61.96
CA LEU A 5 0.90 -16.40 -61.93
C LEU A 5 2.21 -16.20 -61.14
N HIS A 6 2.51 -16.95 -60.07
CA HIS A 6 2.81 -18.39 -60.13
C HIS A 6 2.59 -19.08 -58.78
N HIS A 7 1.85 -20.19 -58.83
CA HIS A 7 1.86 -21.26 -57.85
C HIS A 7 2.85 -22.29 -58.40
N ASP A 8 3.86 -22.66 -57.61
CA ASP A 8 4.75 -23.78 -57.91
C ASP A 8 4.89 -24.63 -56.63
N ALA A 9 4.57 -25.91 -56.80
CA ALA A 9 4.91 -27.06 -55.96
C ALA A 9 5.38 -28.14 -56.97
N PRO A 10 6.10 -29.24 -56.62
CA PRO A 10 6.33 -29.86 -55.29
C PRO A 10 7.75 -30.46 -55.09
N ALA A 11 8.02 -31.03 -53.90
CA ALA A 11 8.82 -32.25 -53.63
C ALA A 11 9.11 -32.30 -52.12
N GLU A 12 8.38 -33.08 -51.33
CA GLU A 12 8.67 -34.49 -50.99
C GLU A 12 9.92 -34.65 -50.10
N THR A 13 9.62 -35.01 -48.84
CA THR A 13 10.40 -35.89 -47.94
C THR A 13 11.89 -35.65 -47.77
N GLU A 14 12.27 -35.23 -46.55
CA GLU A 14 13.18 -36.06 -45.76
C GLU A 14 13.04 -35.76 -44.26
N SER A 15 12.72 -36.83 -43.52
CA SER A 15 12.84 -36.90 -42.07
C SER A 15 14.28 -36.65 -41.66
N ALA A 16 14.51 -35.60 -40.87
CA ALA A 16 15.64 -35.55 -39.96
C ALA A 16 15.14 -35.11 -38.60
N THR A 17 14.97 -36.10 -37.73
CA THR A 17 14.83 -36.01 -36.29
C THR A 17 16.02 -35.24 -35.70
N GLY A 18 15.90 -33.92 -35.69
CA GLY A 18 16.68 -33.05 -34.82
C GLY A 18 15.82 -32.72 -33.60
N VAL A 19 15.98 -33.47 -32.52
CA VAL A 19 15.55 -33.02 -31.18
C VAL A 19 16.44 -31.81 -30.84
N THR A 20 16.04 -30.64 -31.32
CA THR A 20 16.39 -29.39 -30.67
C THR A 20 15.28 -29.17 -29.68
N SER A 21 15.60 -29.39 -28.40
CA SER A 21 14.84 -28.84 -27.27
C SER A 21 14.44 -27.42 -27.62
N ALA A 22 13.17 -27.24 -27.96
CA ALA A 22 12.52 -25.94 -27.89
C ALA A 22 12.57 -25.58 -26.41
N GLN A 23 13.65 -24.88 -26.03
CA GLN A 23 13.74 -24.19 -24.76
C GLN A 23 12.61 -23.16 -24.81
N SER A 24 11.46 -23.55 -24.27
CA SER A 24 10.38 -22.63 -23.93
C SER A 24 11.05 -21.43 -23.28
N PRO A 25 10.91 -20.21 -23.80
CA PRO A 25 11.35 -19.04 -23.06
C PRO A 25 10.56 -19.09 -21.77
N GLY A 26 11.24 -19.50 -20.70
CA GLY A 26 10.68 -19.50 -19.37
C GLY A 26 10.09 -18.11 -19.19
N LEU A 27 8.78 -18.07 -18.98
CA LEU A 27 8.11 -16.91 -18.42
C LEU A 27 8.76 -16.71 -17.06
N GLN A 28 9.89 -16.01 -17.07
CA GLN A 28 10.53 -15.47 -15.89
C GLN A 28 9.39 -14.79 -15.14
N PRO A 29 9.00 -15.27 -13.94
CA PRO A 29 7.96 -14.62 -13.17
C PRO A 29 8.44 -13.19 -13.01
N HIS A 30 7.76 -12.26 -13.69
CA HIS A 30 8.15 -10.86 -13.68
C HIS A 30 8.15 -10.48 -12.20
N ALA A 31 9.34 -10.30 -11.63
CA ALA A 31 9.50 -9.97 -10.23
C ALA A 31 8.61 -8.76 -10.00
N ARG A 32 7.47 -9.00 -9.35
CA ARG A 32 6.37 -8.05 -9.30
C ARG A 32 6.91 -6.92 -8.44
N ARG A 33 7.37 -5.86 -9.10
CA ARG A 33 8.09 -4.78 -8.43
C ARG A 33 7.21 -4.29 -7.28
N PRO A 34 7.75 -4.21 -6.06
CA PRO A 34 6.93 -3.83 -4.93
C PRO A 34 6.29 -2.47 -5.21
N ALA A 35 4.99 -2.37 -4.97
CA ALA A 35 4.25 -1.14 -5.10
C ALA A 35 4.86 -0.12 -4.13
N ARG A 36 5.14 1.08 -4.64
CA ARG A 36 5.60 2.18 -3.79
C ARG A 36 4.46 2.47 -2.79
N PRO A 37 4.73 2.56 -1.48
CA PRO A 37 3.70 2.86 -0.48
C PRO A 37 2.86 4.10 -0.84
N THR A 38 3.45 5.06 -1.53
CA THR A 38 2.78 6.26 -2.04
C THR A 38 1.59 5.96 -2.95
N ILE A 39 1.70 5.00 -3.88
CA ILE A 39 0.61 4.67 -4.83
C ILE A 39 -0.57 4.06 -4.08
N PHE A 40 -0.30 3.22 -3.08
CA PHE A 40 -1.34 2.67 -2.21
C PHE A 40 -2.03 3.78 -1.40
N LEU A 41 -1.27 4.69 -0.81
CA LEU A 41 -1.83 5.83 -0.04
C LEU A 41 -2.68 6.75 -0.89
N GLU A 42 -2.26 7.05 -2.13
CA GLU A 42 -3.02 7.86 -3.09
C GLU A 42 -4.35 7.17 -3.45
N ALA A 43 -4.30 5.89 -3.81
CA ALA A 43 -5.49 5.11 -4.13
C ALA A 43 -6.47 5.04 -2.95
N LEU A 44 -5.95 4.89 -1.73
CA LEU A 44 -6.73 4.81 -0.51
C LEU A 44 -7.42 6.16 -0.23
N LEU A 45 -6.67 7.27 -0.31
CA LEU A 45 -7.23 8.61 -0.11
C LEU A 45 -8.29 8.94 -1.16
N ALA A 46 -8.05 8.64 -2.44
CA ALA A 46 -9.02 8.86 -3.51
C ALA A 46 -10.32 8.08 -3.24
N THR A 47 -10.19 6.79 -2.91
CA THR A 47 -11.31 5.90 -2.55
C THR A 47 -12.12 6.46 -1.38
N ARG A 48 -11.43 6.94 -0.33
CA ARG A 48 -12.07 7.53 0.85
C ARG A 48 -12.82 8.82 0.51
N LEU A 49 -12.25 9.70 -0.31
CA LEU A 49 -12.89 10.95 -0.73
C LEU A 49 -14.12 10.68 -1.62
N GLU A 50 -14.03 9.68 -2.50
CA GLU A 50 -15.16 9.23 -3.31
C GLU A 50 -16.32 8.69 -2.47
N LEU A 51 -16.04 7.94 -1.38
CA LEU A 51 -17.08 7.47 -0.45
C LEU A 51 -17.77 8.62 0.31
N LEU A 52 -17.01 9.65 0.68
CA LEU A 52 -17.54 10.82 1.40
C LEU A 52 -18.23 11.83 0.49
N SER A 53 -18.09 11.68 -0.83
CA SER A 53 -18.79 12.51 -1.80
C SER A 53 -20.31 12.30 -1.68
N ARG A 54 -21.05 13.42 -1.58
CA ARG A 54 -22.52 13.40 -1.51
C ARG A 54 -23.16 13.04 -2.85
N ASP A 55 -22.50 13.36 -3.95
CA ASP A 55 -23.05 13.27 -5.30
C ASP A 55 -22.95 11.88 -5.94
N ARG A 56 -22.20 10.94 -5.33
CA ARG A 56 -21.96 9.61 -5.90
C ARG A 56 -22.41 8.49 -4.99
N VAL A 57 -23.36 7.71 -5.47
CA VAL A 57 -23.64 6.36 -4.96
C VAL A 57 -22.81 5.41 -5.82
N TRP A 58 -22.04 4.53 -5.19
CA TRP A 58 -21.25 3.57 -5.94
C TRP A 58 -22.14 2.44 -6.45
N PRO A 59 -22.18 2.20 -7.77
CA PRO A 59 -22.71 0.95 -8.26
C PRO A 59 -21.79 -0.21 -7.83
N ALA A 60 -22.35 -1.40 -7.64
CA ALA A 60 -21.63 -2.57 -7.10
C ALA A 60 -20.33 -2.89 -7.86
N HIS A 61 -20.32 -2.75 -9.20
CA HIS A 61 -19.13 -2.97 -10.00
C HIS A 61 -17.99 -1.99 -9.69
N THR A 62 -18.32 -0.73 -9.36
CA THR A 62 -17.30 0.29 -9.00
C THR A 62 -16.70 -0.07 -7.65
N MET A 63 -17.51 -0.51 -6.69
CA MET A 63 -17.04 -0.96 -5.38
C MET A 63 -16.08 -2.14 -5.50
N ALA A 64 -16.48 -3.19 -6.22
CA ALA A 64 -15.64 -4.38 -6.45
C ALA A 64 -14.33 -4.04 -7.17
N GLN A 65 -14.37 -3.10 -8.13
CA GLN A 65 -13.16 -2.63 -8.80
C GLN A 65 -12.22 -1.88 -7.84
N ARG A 66 -12.74 -1.00 -6.99
CA ARG A 66 -11.95 -0.26 -6.00
C ARG A 66 -11.33 -1.19 -4.96
N GLU A 67 -12.09 -2.16 -4.48
CA GLU A 67 -11.63 -3.21 -3.58
C GLU A 67 -10.48 -3.99 -4.20
N ARG A 68 -10.69 -4.51 -5.42
CA ARG A 68 -9.67 -5.27 -6.13
C ARG A 68 -8.38 -4.46 -6.31
N VAL A 69 -8.48 -3.19 -6.70
CA VAL A 69 -7.30 -2.32 -6.88
C VAL A 69 -6.56 -2.14 -5.56
N LEU A 70 -7.26 -1.81 -4.47
CA LEU A 70 -6.62 -1.57 -3.17
C LEU A 70 -5.99 -2.84 -2.59
N LEU A 71 -6.69 -3.97 -2.61
CA LEU A 71 -6.14 -5.25 -2.15
C LEU A 71 -4.97 -5.72 -3.03
N THR A 72 -5.02 -5.47 -4.35
CA THR A 72 -3.91 -5.79 -5.25
C THR A 72 -2.67 -4.95 -4.95
N LEU A 73 -2.84 -3.64 -4.72
CA LEU A 73 -1.74 -2.75 -4.34
C LEU A 73 -1.18 -3.14 -2.96
N TRP A 74 -2.05 -3.51 -2.03
CA TRP A 74 -1.65 -3.99 -0.70
C TRP A 74 -0.85 -5.29 -0.77
N ALA A 75 -1.25 -6.23 -1.62
CA ALA A 75 -0.51 -7.48 -1.85
C ALA A 75 0.84 -7.28 -2.56
N GLN A 76 1.07 -6.13 -3.18
CA GLN A 76 2.36 -5.78 -3.81
C GLN A 76 3.28 -5.00 -2.85
N ARG A 77 2.91 -4.80 -1.59
CA ARG A 77 3.74 -4.07 -0.62
C ARG A 77 5.09 -4.78 -0.38
N PRO A 78 6.11 -4.07 0.11
CA PRO A 78 7.29 -4.71 0.69
C PRO A 78 6.89 -5.44 1.98
N GLU A 79 7.05 -6.77 2.02
CA GLU A 79 6.63 -7.61 3.17
C GLU A 79 7.38 -7.22 4.45
N ASP A 80 8.70 -7.08 4.38
CA ASP A 80 9.59 -6.73 5.50
C ASP A 80 9.19 -5.45 6.26
N LEU A 81 8.49 -4.52 5.60
CA LEU A 81 8.15 -3.22 6.17
C LEU A 81 6.96 -3.29 7.13
N PHE A 82 6.01 -4.20 6.91
CA PHE A 82 4.72 -4.22 7.61
C PHE A 82 4.49 -5.45 8.49
N GLU A 83 5.40 -6.42 8.49
CA GLU A 83 5.31 -7.62 9.34
C GLU A 83 5.43 -7.32 10.83
N GLN A 84 6.01 -6.17 11.20
CA GLN A 84 6.19 -5.79 12.59
C GLN A 84 4.84 -5.64 13.30
N HIS A 85 4.68 -6.36 14.41
CA HIS A 85 3.56 -6.24 15.35
C HIS A 85 2.15 -6.53 14.76
N GLY A 86 2.06 -7.33 13.70
CA GLY A 86 0.76 -7.61 13.05
C GLY A 86 0.14 -6.38 12.38
N THR A 87 0.97 -5.39 12.03
CA THR A 87 0.51 -4.16 11.36
C THR A 87 -0.10 -4.49 10.00
N ALA A 88 0.50 -5.44 9.28
CA ALA A 88 -0.03 -5.90 8.00
C ALA A 88 -1.46 -6.46 8.12
N ASP A 89 -1.70 -7.35 9.08
CA ASP A 89 -3.02 -7.94 9.33
C ASP A 89 -4.04 -6.88 9.75
N SER A 90 -3.61 -5.92 10.58
CA SER A 90 -4.45 -4.81 11.03
C SER A 90 -4.88 -3.92 9.86
N ILE A 91 -3.98 -3.65 8.92
CA ILE A 91 -4.30 -2.87 7.71
C ILE A 91 -5.25 -3.65 6.82
N GLU A 92 -4.99 -4.94 6.58
CA GLU A 92 -5.84 -5.81 5.77
C GLU A 92 -7.25 -5.93 6.35
N HIS A 93 -7.37 -6.11 7.66
CA HIS A 93 -8.64 -6.11 8.36
C HIS A 93 -9.40 -4.77 8.16
N CYS A 94 -8.73 -3.63 8.28
CA CYS A 94 -9.34 -2.33 8.04
C CYS A 94 -9.83 -2.17 6.59
N LEU A 95 -9.12 -2.74 5.60
CA LEU A 95 -9.57 -2.72 4.21
C LEU A 95 -10.85 -3.54 4.03
N HIS A 96 -10.90 -4.76 4.56
CA HIS A 96 -12.09 -5.60 4.50
C HIS A 96 -13.29 -4.98 5.26
N GLU A 97 -13.06 -4.44 6.46
CA GLU A 97 -14.07 -3.70 7.23
C GLU A 97 -14.66 -2.54 6.40
N ALA A 98 -13.79 -1.82 5.67
CA ALA A 98 -14.21 -0.69 4.86
C ALA A 98 -15.17 -1.10 3.73
N PHE A 99 -14.83 -2.15 2.97
CA PHE A 99 -15.65 -2.59 1.85
C PHE A 99 -16.94 -3.28 2.31
N ALA A 100 -16.88 -4.09 3.38
CA ALA A 100 -18.09 -4.64 4.00
C ALA A 100 -19.04 -3.54 4.49
N SER A 101 -18.51 -2.48 5.12
CA SER A 101 -19.30 -1.32 5.55
C SER A 101 -19.87 -0.54 4.37
N ALA A 102 -19.13 -0.41 3.27
CA ALA A 102 -19.59 0.27 2.06
C ALA A 102 -20.71 -0.51 1.37
N GLU A 103 -20.60 -1.83 1.30
CA GLU A 103 -21.62 -2.73 0.77
C GLU A 103 -22.91 -2.68 1.60
N ALA A 104 -22.79 -2.61 2.93
CA ALA A 104 -23.90 -2.40 3.84
C ALA A 104 -24.51 -0.97 3.79
N GLY A 105 -23.98 -0.08 2.93
CA GLY A 105 -24.46 1.29 2.77
C GLY A 105 -23.96 2.29 3.82
N SER A 106 -23.07 1.87 4.72
CA SER A 106 -22.52 2.70 5.81
C SER A 106 -21.26 3.44 5.37
N LYS A 107 -21.44 4.49 4.56
CA LYS A 107 -20.34 5.30 3.97
C LYS A 107 -19.37 5.86 5.02
N VAL A 108 -19.89 6.32 6.16
CA VAL A 108 -19.07 6.92 7.22
C VAL A 108 -18.17 5.88 7.89
N GLN A 109 -18.70 4.69 8.18
CA GLN A 109 -17.92 3.60 8.75
C GLN A 109 -16.85 3.13 7.77
N ALA A 110 -17.22 2.97 6.50
CA ALA A 110 -16.27 2.64 5.44
C ALA A 110 -15.12 3.65 5.35
N ALA A 111 -15.44 4.95 5.34
CA ALA A 111 -14.45 6.01 5.28
C ALA A 111 -13.57 6.12 6.54
N MET A 112 -14.08 5.69 7.70
CA MET A 112 -13.33 5.62 8.96
C MET A 112 -12.36 4.44 8.97
N ALA A 113 -12.78 3.26 8.49
CA ALA A 113 -11.91 2.11 8.34
C ALA A 113 -10.76 2.38 7.36
N LEU A 114 -11.05 3.02 6.21
CA LEU A 114 -10.00 3.50 5.30
C LEU A 114 -9.07 4.51 5.98
N LYS A 115 -9.60 5.46 6.75
CA LYS A 115 -8.78 6.42 7.51
C LYS A 115 -7.82 5.68 8.48
N ARG A 116 -8.28 4.66 9.20
CA ARG A 116 -7.42 3.86 10.09
C ARG A 116 -6.28 3.19 9.33
N ALA A 117 -6.59 2.52 8.21
CA ALA A 117 -5.59 1.90 7.34
C ALA A 117 -4.55 2.92 6.84
N TYR A 118 -4.99 4.12 6.43
CA TYR A 118 -4.09 5.21 6.04
C TYR A 118 -3.11 5.59 7.16
N TYR A 119 -3.60 5.80 8.38
CA TYR A 119 -2.73 6.15 9.51
C TYR A 119 -1.74 5.05 9.84
N LEU A 120 -2.16 3.78 9.84
CA LEU A 120 -1.25 2.67 10.10
C LEU A 120 -0.09 2.65 9.09
N VAL A 121 -0.40 2.78 7.79
CA VAL A 121 0.65 2.83 6.76
C VAL A 121 1.58 4.03 6.94
N CYS A 122 1.04 5.22 7.16
CA CYS A 122 1.85 6.42 7.37
C CYS A 122 2.76 6.30 8.60
N CYS A 123 2.26 5.75 9.71
CA CYS A 123 3.03 5.54 10.93
C CYS A 123 4.17 4.55 10.70
N THR A 124 3.91 3.40 10.07
CA THR A 124 4.94 2.38 9.79
C THR A 124 6.03 2.91 8.87
N VAL A 125 5.66 3.59 7.79
CA VAL A 125 6.62 4.19 6.86
C VAL A 125 7.49 5.23 7.58
N SER A 126 6.90 6.09 8.41
CA SER A 126 7.64 7.13 9.16
C SER A 126 8.56 6.56 10.26
N ALA A 127 8.13 5.48 10.92
CA ALA A 127 8.96 4.78 11.89
C ALA A 127 10.18 4.11 11.21
N SER A 128 9.96 3.52 10.03
CA SER A 128 11.01 2.86 9.25
C SER A 128 12.08 3.84 8.73
N THR A 129 11.70 5.07 8.37
CA THR A 129 12.64 6.10 7.94
C THR A 129 13.47 6.64 9.11
N SER A 130 12.86 6.75 10.30
CA SER A 130 13.54 7.20 11.53
C SER A 130 14.60 6.19 11.99
N VAL A 131 14.31 4.89 11.95
CA VAL A 131 15.28 3.81 12.25
C VAL A 131 16.48 3.84 11.30
N ARG A 132 16.24 4.07 9.99
CA ARG A 132 17.33 4.13 9.00
C ARG A 132 18.17 5.40 9.11
N GLY A 133 17.62 6.49 9.63
CA GLY A 133 18.35 7.74 9.92
C GLY A 133 19.15 7.70 11.22
N GLY A 134 18.68 6.94 12.23
CA GLY A 134 19.38 6.77 13.51
C GLY A 134 20.54 5.78 13.47
N ALA A 135 20.52 4.80 12.56
CA ALA A 135 21.58 3.79 12.43
C ALA A 135 22.88 4.30 11.78
N SER A 136 22.94 5.57 11.34
CA SER A 136 24.19 6.23 10.91
C SER A 136 24.81 7.12 12.00
N ALA A 137 24.24 7.15 13.21
CA ALA A 137 24.91 7.72 14.37
C ALA A 137 25.68 6.61 15.10
N ALA A 138 26.86 6.28 14.57
CA ALA A 138 27.84 5.51 15.33
C ALA A 138 28.24 6.32 16.59
N PRO A 139 28.22 5.73 17.80
CA PRO A 139 28.82 6.35 18.96
C PRO A 139 30.31 5.99 19.01
N ASP A 140 31.12 6.73 18.27
CA ASP A 140 32.57 6.75 18.48
C ASP A 140 32.97 8.15 18.94
N GLY A 141 33.44 8.24 20.18
CA GLY A 141 34.38 9.27 20.62
C GLY A 141 33.81 10.46 21.37
N ASP A 142 34.13 10.50 22.67
CA ASP A 142 34.33 11.66 23.54
C ASP A 142 34.34 13.05 22.87
N GLY A 143 33.45 13.94 23.34
CA GLY A 143 33.43 15.33 22.92
C GLY A 143 32.41 16.20 23.65
N ASN A 144 32.79 16.67 24.83
CA ASN A 144 32.24 17.81 25.59
C ASN A 144 31.50 18.88 24.73
N GLY A 145 30.25 19.21 25.07
CA GLY A 145 29.53 20.29 24.39
C GLY A 145 28.08 20.53 24.82
N ASN A 146 27.90 21.12 26.00
CA ASN A 146 26.89 22.13 26.38
C ASN A 146 25.64 22.32 25.48
N GLY A 147 24.43 22.09 26.01
CA GLY A 147 23.20 22.31 25.23
C GLY A 147 21.86 22.22 25.96
N ASN A 148 21.68 23.02 27.02
CA ASN A 148 20.42 23.67 27.41
C ASN A 148 19.15 22.80 27.62
N GLY A 149 19.00 22.25 28.82
CA GLY A 149 17.72 21.76 29.32
C GLY A 149 16.78 22.91 29.67
N ASN A 150 15.82 23.21 28.79
CA ASN A 150 14.74 24.16 29.10
C ASN A 150 13.55 23.41 29.71
N GLY A 151 13.55 23.28 31.03
CA GLY A 151 12.41 22.82 31.81
C GLY A 151 11.34 23.92 31.88
N ASN A 152 10.27 23.77 31.11
CA ASN A 152 9.11 24.66 31.22
C ASN A 152 8.09 24.10 32.22
N GLY A 153 8.13 24.67 33.42
CA GLY A 153 6.98 25.37 34.01
C GLY A 153 5.77 24.53 34.44
N SER A 154 5.88 23.90 35.61
CA SER A 154 4.72 23.63 36.46
C SER A 154 4.20 24.95 37.03
N ALA A 155 3.06 25.43 36.53
CA ALA A 155 2.29 26.48 37.17
C ALA A 155 0.80 26.22 36.93
N ASN A 156 0.13 25.61 37.92
CA ASN A 156 -1.30 25.79 38.05
C ASN A 156 -1.68 25.87 39.53
N GLY A 157 -1.50 27.06 40.08
CA GLY A 157 -2.20 27.51 41.26
C GLY A 157 -3.54 28.12 40.83
N SER A 158 -4.63 27.57 41.34
CA SER A 158 -5.91 28.28 41.48
C SER A 158 -6.64 27.68 42.67
N GLY A 159 -6.45 28.32 43.83
CA GLY A 159 -7.31 28.10 44.98
C GLY A 159 -8.68 28.74 44.77
N ARG A 160 -9.70 28.18 45.43
CA ARG A 160 -10.80 28.94 46.04
C ARG A 160 -11.62 28.02 46.95
N THR A 161 -11.36 28.16 48.24
CA THR A 161 -12.30 28.19 49.37
C THR A 161 -13.79 27.96 49.06
N HIS A 162 -14.43 27.03 49.78
CA HIS A 162 -15.69 27.32 50.46
C HIS A 162 -15.86 26.47 51.74
N ASP A 163 -15.93 27.21 52.85
CA ASP A 163 -16.35 26.83 54.19
C ASP A 163 -17.87 27.09 54.33
N LYS A 164 -18.48 26.49 55.36
CA LYS A 164 -19.92 26.38 55.75
C LYS A 164 -20.56 25.06 55.28
N ARG A 165 -21.09 24.22 56.18
CA ARG A 165 -21.80 24.51 57.42
C ARG A 165 -21.77 23.33 58.38
#